data_AF-A0AAP0J4A9-F1
#
_entry.id   AF-A0AAP0J4A9-F1
#
_cell.length_a   1.000
_cell.length_b   1.000
_cell.length_c   1.000
_cell.angle_alpha   90.00
_cell.angle_beta   90.00
_cell.angle_gamma   90.00
#
_symmetry.space_group_name_H-M   'P 1'
#
loop_
_entity.id
_entity.type
_entity.pdbx_description
1 polymer ?
#
loop_
_entity_poly.entity_id
_entity_poly.type
_entity_poly.pdbx_seq_one_letter_code
_entity_poly.pdbx_strand_id
1 'polypeptide(L)'
;MHVLTKYREMIDMQSPDEVIWEPYPETVIRDLAAYCSSGRAIWRTRAPLLFFYVVEMYNLDRVMRQFDLKQRIPPLHSTSMELHKIDLIGKTDKDWSAEHSAYVYMWNERASNIATDEILEEPLDFYDPYMLWYRRITRRFMSCRHYKKNAHGMTSIHQLTLGDDVSIARIRDVAAST
;
A
#
# COMPACT_ATOMS: atom_id res chain seq x y z
N MET A 1 19.12 17.31 -8.28
CA MET A 1 17.89 16.51 -8.09
C MET A 1 17.33 15.98 -9.43
N HIS A 2 18.18 15.50 -10.36
CA HIS A 2 17.76 15.10 -11.72
C HIS A 2 17.36 13.61 -11.81
N VAL A 3 17.85 12.77 -10.91
CA VAL A 3 17.65 11.32 -10.91
C VAL A 3 16.23 10.94 -10.47
N LEU A 4 15.70 11.59 -9.41
CA LEU A 4 14.34 11.34 -8.92
C LEU A 4 13.27 11.69 -9.96
N THR A 5 13.48 12.76 -10.74
CA THR A 5 12.58 13.14 -11.82
C THR A 5 12.53 12.04 -12.89
N LYS A 6 13.69 11.52 -13.28
CA LYS A 6 13.78 10.43 -14.26
C LYS A 6 13.08 9.17 -13.80
N TYR A 7 13.27 8.75 -12.54
CA TYR A 7 12.56 7.57 -12.01
C TYR A 7 11.05 7.75 -11.96
N ARG A 8 10.56 8.93 -11.58
CA ARG A 8 9.11 9.22 -11.62
C ARG A 8 8.55 9.16 -13.03
N GLU A 9 9.27 9.70 -14.01
CA GLU A 9 8.89 9.60 -15.42
C GLU A 9 8.90 8.15 -15.92
N MET A 10 9.89 7.34 -15.52
CA MET A 10 9.93 5.93 -15.88
C MET A 10 8.73 5.16 -15.33
N ILE A 11 8.34 5.39 -14.07
CA ILE A 11 7.18 4.73 -13.46
C ILE A 11 5.88 5.20 -14.12
N ASP A 12 5.76 6.50 -14.44
CA ASP A 12 4.60 7.04 -15.17
C ASP A 12 4.43 6.45 -16.58
N MET A 13 5.51 5.93 -17.16
CA MET A 13 5.56 5.32 -18.49
C MET A 13 5.44 3.80 -18.45
N GLN A 14 5.32 3.17 -17.28
CA GLN A 14 5.10 1.74 -17.19
C GLN A 14 3.75 1.36 -17.80
N SER A 15 3.78 0.36 -18.65
CA SER A 15 2.58 -0.31 -19.18
C SER A 15 1.98 -1.27 -18.14
N PRO A 16 0.69 -1.62 -18.27
CA PRO A 16 0.06 -2.60 -17.38
C PRO A 16 0.81 -3.94 -17.31
N ASP A 17 1.44 -4.37 -18.41
CA ASP A 17 2.15 -5.64 -18.51
C ASP A 17 3.53 -5.61 -17.83
N GLU A 18 4.07 -4.41 -17.53
CA GLU A 18 5.34 -4.24 -16.82
C GLU A 18 5.19 -4.26 -15.29
N VAL A 19 3.95 -4.24 -14.79
CA VAL A 19 3.64 -4.31 -13.35
C VAL A 19 2.61 -5.43 -13.13
N ILE A 20 3.14 -6.64 -12.94
CA ILE A 20 2.36 -7.84 -12.69
C ILE A 20 2.06 -7.92 -11.19
N TRP A 21 0.77 -7.91 -10.83
CA TRP A 21 0.28 -8.02 -9.45
C TRP A 21 -0.09 -9.46 -9.07
N GLU A 22 0.69 -10.42 -9.55
CA GLU A 22 0.53 -11.85 -9.29
C GLU A 22 1.52 -12.30 -8.21
N PRO A 23 1.29 -13.45 -7.57
CA PRO A 23 2.28 -14.02 -6.66
C PRO A 23 3.61 -14.27 -7.34
N TYR A 24 4.67 -14.23 -6.53
CA TYR A 24 5.98 -14.65 -6.99
C TYR A 24 5.96 -16.13 -7.37
N PRO A 25 6.47 -16.51 -8.55
CA PRO A 25 6.53 -17.90 -8.94
C PRO A 25 7.44 -18.68 -7.97
N GLU A 26 7.15 -19.96 -7.77
CA GLU A 26 7.93 -20.82 -6.87
C GLU A 26 9.42 -20.88 -7.24
N THR A 27 9.75 -20.66 -8.51
CA THR A 27 11.14 -20.57 -8.97
C THR A 27 11.87 -19.39 -8.31
N VAL A 28 11.25 -18.21 -8.30
CA VAL A 28 11.80 -17.02 -7.63
C VAL A 28 11.89 -17.25 -6.13
N ILE A 29 10.85 -17.81 -5.51
CA ILE A 29 10.83 -18.07 -4.06
C ILE A 29 11.94 -19.05 -3.65
N ARG A 30 12.16 -20.11 -4.43
CA ARG A 30 13.19 -21.12 -4.18
C ARG A 30 14.60 -20.56 -4.28
N ASP A 31 14.82 -19.58 -5.15
CA ASP A 31 16.13 -18.98 -5.37
C ASP A 31 16.48 -17.93 -4.29
N LEU A 32 15.53 -17.57 -3.42
CA LEU A 32 15.78 -16.70 -2.28
C LEU A 32 16.65 -17.38 -1.22
N ALA A 33 17.39 -16.57 -0.46
CA ALA A 33 18.10 -17.06 0.71
C ALA A 33 17.11 -17.67 1.73
N ALA A 34 17.53 -18.73 2.43
CA ALA A 34 16.66 -19.51 3.31
C ALA A 34 15.93 -18.67 4.38
N TYR A 35 16.52 -17.55 4.83
CA TYR A 35 15.87 -16.66 5.79
C TYR A 35 14.64 -15.94 5.20
N CYS A 36 14.59 -15.68 3.90
CA CYS A 36 13.43 -15.06 3.24
C CYS A 36 12.20 -15.97 3.29
N SER A 37 12.39 -17.29 3.15
CA SER A 37 11.32 -18.29 3.20
C SER A 37 11.01 -18.81 4.62
N SER A 38 11.87 -18.52 5.61
CA SER A 38 11.72 -19.02 6.98
C SER A 38 10.37 -18.68 7.63
N GLY A 39 9.76 -17.56 7.23
CA GLY A 39 8.47 -17.07 7.74
C GLY A 39 7.28 -17.36 6.81
N ARG A 40 7.40 -18.26 5.83
CA ARG A 40 6.37 -18.43 4.79
C ARG A 40 4.97 -18.72 5.34
N ALA A 41 4.87 -19.49 6.43
CA ALA A 41 3.61 -19.79 7.09
C ALA A 41 2.87 -18.55 7.64
N ILE A 42 3.61 -17.47 7.91
CA ILE A 42 3.08 -16.23 8.50
C ILE A 42 3.12 -15.04 7.54
N TRP A 43 3.47 -15.22 6.27
CA TRP A 43 3.49 -14.12 5.29
C TRP A 43 2.15 -13.42 5.13
N ARG A 44 1.04 -14.13 5.39
CA ARG A 44 -0.32 -13.59 5.35
C ARG A 44 -0.86 -13.25 6.74
N THR A 45 0.00 -13.01 7.73
CA THR A 45 -0.46 -12.61 9.07
C THR A 45 -1.07 -11.21 9.05
N ARG A 46 -2.10 -10.96 9.85
CA ARG A 46 -2.55 -9.59 10.20
C ARG A 46 -1.97 -9.20 11.56
N ALA A 47 -0.71 -8.73 11.56
CA ALA A 47 0.02 -8.35 12.76
C ALA A 47 0.97 -7.16 12.48
N PRO A 48 1.38 -6.39 13.51
CA PRO A 48 2.40 -5.36 13.32
C PRO A 48 3.78 -5.97 13.03
N LEU A 49 4.58 -5.32 12.20
CA LEU A 49 6.02 -5.54 12.11
C LEU A 49 6.69 -4.81 13.28
N LEU A 50 7.50 -5.55 14.03
CA LEU A 50 8.21 -5.05 15.20
C LEU A 50 9.72 -5.03 14.91
N PHE A 51 10.33 -3.86 15.04
CA PHE A 51 11.78 -3.72 14.98
C PHE A 51 12.26 -2.76 16.07
N PHE A 52 12.65 -3.34 17.21
CA PHE A 52 13.10 -2.60 18.39
C PHE A 52 12.04 -1.60 18.89
N TYR A 53 12.22 -0.30 18.70
CA TYR A 53 11.26 0.74 19.08
C TYR A 53 10.22 1.04 17.99
N VAL A 54 10.43 0.56 16.77
CA VAL A 54 9.58 0.82 15.61
C VAL A 54 8.48 -0.23 15.52
N VAL A 55 7.25 0.25 15.38
CA VAL A 55 6.05 -0.55 15.15
C VAL A 55 5.39 -0.06 13.88
N GLU A 56 5.18 -0.95 12.91
CA GLU A 56 4.46 -0.65 11.68
C GLU A 56 3.37 -1.68 11.43
N MET A 57 2.13 -1.27 11.18
CA MET A 57 1.07 -2.21 10.87
C MET A 57 1.29 -2.85 9.50
N TYR A 58 1.36 -4.18 9.43
CA TYR A 58 1.44 -4.88 8.15
C TYR A 58 0.07 -4.85 7.46
N ASN A 59 -0.05 -4.01 6.42
CA ASN A 59 -1.29 -3.75 5.69
C ASN A 59 -1.53 -4.79 4.59
N LEU A 60 -1.63 -6.06 4.99
CA LEU A 60 -1.87 -7.19 4.10
C LEU A 60 -3.11 -7.01 3.21
N ASP A 61 -4.16 -6.38 3.73
CA ASP A 61 -5.42 -6.14 3.01
C ASP A 61 -5.25 -5.31 1.74
N ARG A 62 -4.09 -4.66 1.52
CA ARG A 62 -3.78 -3.92 0.29
C ARG A 62 -3.04 -4.74 -0.78
N VAL A 63 -2.56 -5.93 -0.43
CA VAL A 63 -1.68 -6.77 -1.27
C VAL A 63 -2.13 -8.23 -1.31
N MET A 64 -3.41 -8.48 -1.07
CA MET A 64 -4.00 -9.83 -1.02
C MET A 64 -3.72 -10.63 -2.32
N ARG A 65 -3.68 -9.92 -3.46
CA ARG A 65 -3.39 -10.51 -4.77
C ARG A 65 -2.01 -11.11 -4.94
N GLN A 66 -1.00 -10.63 -4.21
CA GLN A 66 0.33 -11.25 -4.21
C GLN A 66 0.32 -12.65 -3.57
N PHE A 67 -0.79 -13.06 -2.98
CA PHE A 67 -0.99 -14.35 -2.33
C PHE A 67 -2.15 -15.15 -2.93
N ASP A 68 -2.52 -14.85 -4.18
CA ASP A 68 -3.66 -15.43 -4.91
C ASP A 68 -5.03 -15.16 -4.27
N LEU A 69 -5.10 -14.28 -3.27
CA LEU A 69 -6.35 -13.96 -2.59
C LEU A 69 -7.07 -12.81 -3.27
N LYS A 70 -8.40 -12.87 -3.26
CA LYS A 70 -9.27 -11.81 -3.74
C LYS A 70 -8.95 -10.48 -3.06
N GLN A 71 -8.72 -9.46 -3.89
CA GLN A 71 -8.45 -8.12 -3.41
C GLN A 71 -9.76 -7.38 -3.16
N ARG A 72 -10.14 -7.27 -1.89
CA ARG A 72 -11.26 -6.42 -1.46
C ARG A 72 -10.82 -4.97 -1.35
N ILE A 73 -11.78 -4.05 -1.25
CA ILE A 73 -11.50 -2.67 -0.85
C ILE A 73 -10.92 -2.72 0.57
N PRO A 74 -9.65 -2.34 0.79
CA PRO A 74 -9.03 -2.41 2.10
C PRO A 74 -9.74 -1.43 3.05
N PRO A 75 -9.89 -1.80 4.33
CA PRO A 75 -10.38 -0.87 5.33
C PRO A 75 -9.41 0.31 5.47
N LEU A 76 -9.90 1.40 6.04
CA LEU A 76 -9.04 2.53 6.37
C LEU A 76 -8.09 2.12 7.50
N HIS A 77 -6.84 1.83 7.15
CA HIS A 77 -5.78 1.64 8.11
C HIS A 77 -5.13 2.98 8.41
N SER A 78 -5.23 3.42 9.67
CA SER A 78 -4.49 4.58 10.16
C SER A 78 -3.13 4.11 10.65
N THR A 79 -2.05 4.57 10.01
CA THR A 79 -0.73 4.42 10.59
C THR A 79 -0.64 5.37 11.78
N SER A 80 -0.31 4.84 12.97
CA SER A 80 -0.25 5.65 14.19
C SER A 80 0.84 6.71 14.07
N MET A 81 0.44 7.97 13.89
CA MET A 81 1.39 9.09 13.87
C MET A 81 2.18 9.19 15.18
N GLU A 82 1.59 8.76 16.31
CA GLU A 82 2.28 8.74 17.59
C GLU A 82 3.41 7.72 17.63
N LEU A 83 3.23 6.52 17.04
CA LEU A 83 4.31 5.54 16.91
C LEU A 83 5.47 6.09 16.07
N HIS A 84 5.15 6.88 15.03
CA HIS A 84 6.15 7.47 14.14
C HIS A 84 6.88 8.68 14.72
N LYS A 85 6.35 9.28 15.80
CA LYS A 85 7.03 10.35 16.55
C LYS A 85 8.07 9.82 17.52
N ILE A 86 8.10 8.52 17.78
CA ILE A 86 9.04 7.92 18.71
C ILE A 86 10.44 7.97 18.09
N ASP A 87 11.32 8.78 18.69
CA ASP A 87 12.76 8.74 18.46
C ASP A 87 13.50 8.03 19.62
N LEU A 88 14.80 7.79 19.44
CA LEU A 88 15.67 7.18 20.46
C LEU A 88 16.37 8.20 21.37
N ILE A 89 16.13 9.50 21.18
CA ILE A 89 16.87 10.55 21.87
C ILE A 89 16.56 10.48 23.38
N GLY A 90 17.59 10.22 24.19
CA GLY A 90 17.49 10.14 25.65
C GLY A 90 16.77 8.89 26.19
N LYS A 91 16.56 7.84 25.37
CA LYS A 91 15.78 6.64 25.72
C LYS A 91 16.62 5.36 25.73
N THR A 92 17.83 5.41 26.28
CA THR A 92 18.75 4.25 26.34
C THR A 92 18.24 3.14 27.25
N ASP A 93 17.54 3.47 28.33
CA ASP A 93 17.05 2.51 29.33
C ASP A 93 15.54 2.26 29.24
N LYS A 94 14.92 2.62 28.11
CA LYS A 94 13.48 2.43 27.92
C LYS A 94 13.18 0.96 27.62
N ASP A 95 12.27 0.36 28.41
CA ASP A 95 11.73 -0.96 28.12
C ASP A 95 10.67 -0.88 27.00
N TRP A 96 11.13 -1.08 25.77
CA TRP A 96 10.26 -1.11 24.59
C TRP A 96 9.30 -2.30 24.56
N SER A 97 9.62 -3.39 25.26
CA SER A 97 8.74 -4.56 25.31
C SER A 97 7.49 -4.26 26.14
N ALA A 98 7.65 -3.50 27.23
CA ALA A 98 6.53 -3.01 28.04
C ALA A 98 5.74 -1.91 27.31
N GLU A 99 6.45 -0.94 26.72
CA GLU A 99 5.83 0.15 25.94
C GLU A 99 4.94 -0.39 24.82
N HIS A 100 5.44 -1.36 24.06
CA HIS A 100 4.77 -1.92 22.90
C HIS A 100 4.05 -3.24 23.21
N SER A 101 3.76 -3.52 24.49
CA SER A 101 3.20 -4.79 24.96
C SER A 101 1.95 -5.23 24.18
N ALA A 102 1.05 -4.29 23.85
CA ALA A 102 -0.12 -4.58 23.01
C ALA A 102 0.26 -5.09 21.61
N TYR A 103 1.26 -4.49 20.97
CA TYR A 103 1.73 -4.90 19.65
C TYR A 103 2.55 -6.19 19.71
N VAL A 104 3.31 -6.40 20.78
CA VAL A 104 4.01 -7.67 21.06
C VAL A 104 2.99 -8.80 21.21
N TYR A 105 1.90 -8.57 21.93
CA TYR A 105 0.79 -9.52 22.03
C TYR A 105 0.20 -9.85 20.65
N MET A 106 -0.13 -8.84 19.85
CA MET A 106 -0.62 -9.04 18.48
C MET A 106 0.35 -9.83 17.60
N TRP A 107 1.65 -9.55 17.70
CA TRP A 107 2.69 -10.29 16.98
C TRP A 107 2.80 -11.74 17.46
N ASN A 108 2.65 -12.00 18.76
CA ASN A 108 2.67 -13.36 19.29
C ASN A 108 1.50 -14.21 18.77
N GLU A 109 0.35 -13.58 18.53
CA GLU A 109 -0.83 -14.21 17.92
C GLU A 109 -0.77 -14.35 16.39
N ARG A 110 0.35 -13.99 15.75
CA ARG A 110 0.49 -13.99 14.27
C ARG A 110 0.14 -15.33 13.60
N ALA A 111 0.48 -16.46 14.24
CA ALA A 111 0.20 -17.78 13.67
C ALA A 111 -1.30 -18.12 13.65
N SER A 112 -2.07 -17.50 14.55
CA SER A 112 -3.53 -17.65 14.65
C SER A 112 -4.28 -16.63 13.79
N ASN A 113 -3.62 -15.56 13.33
CA ASN A 113 -4.23 -14.45 12.59
C ASN A 113 -3.77 -14.41 11.13
N ILE A 114 -3.84 -15.56 10.46
CA ILE A 114 -3.53 -15.68 9.03
C ILE A 114 -4.75 -15.29 8.20
N ALA A 115 -4.56 -14.41 7.23
CA ALA A 115 -5.62 -14.02 6.32
C ALA A 115 -5.98 -15.15 5.36
N THR A 116 -7.29 -15.29 5.16
CA THR A 116 -7.92 -16.20 4.22
C THR A 116 -9.00 -15.43 3.46
N ASP A 117 -9.14 -15.72 2.17
CA ASP A 117 -10.24 -15.23 1.33
C ASP A 117 -10.40 -16.19 0.14
N GLU A 118 -11.33 -15.88 -0.78
CA GLU A 118 -11.47 -16.55 -2.06
C GLU A 118 -10.16 -16.50 -2.86
N ILE A 119 -9.74 -17.63 -3.43
CA ILE A 119 -8.63 -17.68 -4.38
C ILE A 119 -9.14 -17.14 -5.72
N LEU A 120 -8.40 -16.20 -6.31
CA LEU A 120 -8.79 -15.55 -7.56
C LEU A 120 -7.63 -15.64 -8.56
N GLU A 121 -7.66 -16.69 -9.39
CA GLU A 121 -6.65 -16.96 -10.42
C GLU A 121 -6.79 -16.02 -11.62
N GLU A 122 -8.01 -15.58 -11.91
CA GLU A 122 -8.28 -14.72 -13.07
C GLU A 122 -7.92 -13.24 -12.80
N PRO A 123 -7.61 -12.44 -13.83
CA PRO A 123 -7.46 -10.99 -13.71
C PRO A 123 -8.73 -10.31 -13.14
N LEU A 124 -8.56 -9.17 -12.45
CA LEU A 124 -9.72 -8.41 -11.97
C LEU A 124 -10.47 -7.79 -13.14
N ASP A 125 -11.79 -7.95 -13.15
CA ASP A 125 -12.64 -7.30 -14.15
C ASP A 125 -12.49 -5.77 -14.09
N PHE A 126 -12.65 -5.11 -15.24
CA PHE A 126 -12.56 -3.66 -15.30
C PHE A 126 -13.56 -2.99 -14.35
N TYR A 127 -14.77 -3.53 -14.19
CA TYR A 127 -15.83 -3.01 -13.34
C TYR A 127 -15.86 -3.63 -11.94
N ASP A 128 -14.85 -4.41 -11.56
CA ASP A 128 -14.73 -4.93 -10.20
C ASP A 128 -14.79 -3.76 -9.17
N PRO A 129 -15.54 -3.89 -8.05
CA PRO A 129 -15.67 -2.84 -7.05
C PRO A 129 -14.32 -2.32 -6.52
N TYR A 130 -13.33 -3.21 -6.35
CA TYR A 130 -11.99 -2.79 -5.97
C TYR A 130 -11.32 -1.98 -7.07
N MET A 131 -11.43 -2.39 -8.34
CA MET A 131 -10.81 -1.66 -9.46
C MET A 131 -11.42 -0.27 -9.66
N LEU A 132 -12.73 -0.15 -9.48
CA LEU A 132 -13.43 1.14 -9.46
C LEU A 132 -12.92 2.03 -8.32
N TRP A 133 -12.83 1.48 -7.10
CA TRP A 133 -12.30 2.18 -5.94
C TRP A 133 -10.83 2.60 -6.14
N TYR A 134 -9.97 1.69 -6.59
CA TYR A 134 -8.54 1.89 -6.77
C TYR A 134 -8.27 3.00 -7.79
N ARG A 135 -8.94 2.98 -8.96
CA ARG A 135 -8.77 4.04 -9.96
C ARG A 135 -9.28 5.39 -9.50
N ARG A 136 -10.26 5.43 -8.59
CA ARG A 136 -10.79 6.67 -8.00
C ARG A 136 -9.79 7.31 -7.02
N ILE A 137 -9.10 6.50 -6.22
CA ILE A 137 -8.26 7.01 -5.13
C ILE A 137 -6.76 7.11 -5.48
N THR A 138 -6.30 6.33 -6.47
CA THR A 138 -4.88 6.23 -6.79
C THR A 138 -4.42 7.37 -7.69
N ARG A 139 -3.26 7.95 -7.37
CA ARG A 139 -2.58 8.91 -8.25
C ARG A 139 -1.90 8.14 -9.38
N ARG A 140 -2.45 8.25 -10.59
CA ARG A 140 -1.93 7.56 -11.78
C ARG A 140 -0.58 8.09 -12.27
N PHE A 141 -0.25 9.35 -11.96
CA PHE A 141 1.00 9.98 -12.38
C PHE A 141 1.70 10.65 -11.19
N MET A 142 2.98 10.36 -11.04
CA MET A 142 3.87 10.97 -10.06
C MET A 142 4.58 12.21 -10.61
N SER A 143 4.79 12.30 -11.93
CA SER A 143 5.40 13.48 -12.55
C SER A 143 4.35 14.51 -12.97
N CYS A 144 4.61 15.78 -12.64
CA CYS A 144 3.74 16.90 -13.06
C CYS A 144 3.65 17.05 -14.59
N ARG A 145 4.65 16.58 -15.33
CA ARG A 145 4.73 16.71 -16.79
C ARG A 145 3.73 15.79 -17.49
N HIS A 146 3.62 14.54 -17.05
CA HIS A 146 2.63 13.59 -17.60
C HIS A 146 1.21 13.89 -17.11
N TYR A 147 1.06 14.33 -15.85
CA TYR A 147 -0.22 14.83 -15.36
C TYR A 147 -0.78 15.96 -16.24
N LYS A 148 0.02 16.98 -16.59
CA LYS A 148 -0.42 18.11 -17.42
C LYS A 148 -0.73 17.74 -18.86
N LYS A 149 0.09 16.88 -19.50
CA LYS A 149 -0.13 16.42 -20.88
C LYS A 149 -1.44 15.64 -21.01
N ASN A 150 -1.72 14.75 -20.06
CA ASN A 150 -2.94 13.95 -20.06
C ASN A 150 -4.15 14.72 -19.52
N ALA A 151 -3.94 15.81 -18.76
CA ALA A 151 -5.00 16.72 -18.36
C ALA A 151 -5.49 17.67 -19.46
N HIS A 152 -4.65 18.02 -20.44
CA HIS A 152 -5.05 18.86 -21.58
C HIS A 152 -5.71 18.06 -22.73
N GLY A 153 -5.63 16.73 -22.69
CA GLY A 153 -6.43 15.84 -23.55
C GLY A 153 -7.85 15.58 -23.02
N MET A 154 -8.19 16.07 -21.82
CA MET A 154 -9.52 15.91 -21.18
C MET A 154 -10.54 16.98 -21.62
N THR A 155 -10.36 17.61 -22.79
CA THR A 155 -11.29 18.64 -23.33
C THR A 155 -12.21 18.12 -24.44
N SER A 156 -12.20 16.81 -24.75
CA SER A 156 -13.15 16.21 -25.69
C SER A 156 -14.12 15.26 -24.98
N ILE A 157 -15.39 15.63 -25.04
CA ILE A 157 -16.51 15.17 -24.21
C ILE A 157 -17.07 13.82 -24.70
N HIS A 158 -16.22 12.83 -25.00
CA HIS A 158 -16.71 11.51 -25.47
C HIS A 158 -15.97 10.26 -24.93
N GLN A 159 -15.12 10.37 -23.91
CA GLN A 159 -14.43 9.18 -23.34
C GLN A 159 -14.45 9.06 -21.82
N LEU A 160 -15.41 9.71 -21.17
CA LEU A 160 -15.71 9.50 -19.76
C LEU A 160 -17.23 9.42 -19.58
N THR A 161 -17.76 8.23 -19.33
CA THR A 161 -18.97 8.08 -18.52
C THR A 161 -18.49 7.95 -17.07
N LEU A 162 -18.08 9.01 -16.37
CA LEU A 162 -18.93 10.03 -15.73
C LEU A 162 -20.42 9.63 -15.66
N GLY A 163 -20.75 8.89 -14.61
CA GLY A 163 -22.00 9.03 -13.87
C GLY A 163 -21.67 9.79 -12.59
N ASP A 164 -22.50 10.78 -12.27
CA ASP A 164 -22.24 11.92 -11.41
C ASP A 164 -21.97 11.64 -9.91
N ASP A 165 -21.45 12.70 -9.27
CA ASP A 165 -21.26 12.94 -7.84
C ASP A 165 -20.10 12.21 -7.12
N VAL A 166 -19.03 12.95 -6.81
CA VAL A 166 -18.73 13.46 -5.44
C VAL A 166 -17.49 14.37 -5.50
N SER A 167 -17.74 15.66 -5.31
CA SER A 167 -16.94 16.70 -4.62
C SER A 167 -15.45 16.43 -4.35
N ILE A 168 -14.57 17.05 -5.15
CA ILE A 168 -13.17 17.31 -4.78
C ILE A 168 -13.14 18.58 -3.92
N ALA A 169 -13.21 18.43 -2.59
CA ALA A 169 -12.88 19.53 -1.69
C ALA A 169 -11.35 19.68 -1.60
N ARG A 170 -10.91 20.90 -1.95
CA ARG A 170 -9.54 21.38 -2.03
C ARG A 170 -8.85 21.41 -0.65
N ILE A 171 -7.58 20.98 -0.59
CA ILE A 171 -6.66 21.35 0.49
C ILE A 171 -5.81 22.53 0.02
N ARG A 172 -6.30 23.74 0.30
CA ARG A 172 -5.63 25.03 0.55
C ARG A 172 -6.71 25.84 1.28
N ASP A 173 -6.59 26.21 2.56
CA ASP A 173 -5.66 27.21 3.09
C ASP A 173 -5.47 27.01 4.61
N VAL A 174 -4.21 26.95 5.07
CA VAL A 174 -3.82 27.35 6.43
C VAL A 174 -2.59 28.23 6.27
N ALA A 175 -2.82 29.51 5.99
CA ALA A 175 -1.90 30.61 6.22
C ALA A 175 -2.65 31.94 6.02
N ALA A 176 -2.45 32.88 6.96
CA ALA A 176 -3.08 34.21 7.12
C ALA A 176 -4.47 34.17 7.79
N SER A 177 -4.74 34.80 8.94
CA SER A 177 -3.97 35.73 9.78
C SER A 177 -4.56 35.71 11.20
N THR A 178 -3.79 36.27 12.13
CA THR A 178 -4.19 36.96 13.35
C THR A 178 -5.56 37.63 13.30
#